data_AF-I0I2S5-F1
#
_entry.id   AF-I0I2S5-F1
#
_cell.length_a   1.000
_cell.length_b   1.000
_cell.length_c   1.000
_cell.angle_alpha   90.00
_cell.angle_beta   90.00
_cell.angle_gamma   90.00
#
_symmetry.space_group_name_H-M   'P 1'
#
loop_
_entity.id
_entity.type
_entity.pdbx_description
1 polymer ?
#
loop_
_entity_poly.entity_id
_entity_poly.type
_entity_poly.pdbx_seq_one_letter_code
_entity_poly.pdbx_strand_id
1 'polypeptide(L)'
;MAKLEWHDEELYCARCGISFLWTQEEQKQPDATAPRYCPGCRHLMPPLGRERGLVKWFNRRKQYGFIVRAGQPEIYVHRSAVQGKRLPHPGDLVEFTVQKEGRGARATEVRLLAPKNQHSSS
;
A
#
# COMPACT_ATOMS: atom_id res chain seq x y z
N MET A 1 9.46 34.26 -30.03
CA MET A 1 8.70 33.07 -29.62
C MET A 1 9.60 32.28 -28.67
N ALA A 2 9.30 32.28 -27.37
CA ALA A 2 10.13 31.58 -26.40
C ALA A 2 9.93 30.06 -26.59
N LYS A 3 11.01 29.36 -26.96
CA LYS A 3 11.04 27.92 -27.05
C LYS A 3 10.89 27.42 -25.61
N LEU A 4 9.75 26.81 -25.28
CA LEU A 4 9.59 26.09 -24.01
C LEU A 4 10.57 24.92 -24.07
N GLU A 5 11.74 25.09 -23.46
CA GLU A 5 12.73 24.04 -23.33
C GLU A 5 12.27 23.10 -22.22
N TRP A 6 11.90 21.89 -22.62
CA TRP A 6 11.54 20.81 -21.70
C TRP A 6 12.83 20.15 -21.25
N HIS A 7 13.01 20.01 -19.95
CA HIS A 7 14.19 19.40 -19.35
C HIS A 7 13.74 18.33 -18.38
N ASP A 8 14.59 17.32 -18.17
CA ASP A 8 14.37 16.40 -17.05
C ASP A 8 14.49 17.18 -15.75
N GLU A 9 13.50 17.04 -14.87
CA GLU A 9 13.48 17.74 -13.60
C GLU A 9 13.92 16.79 -12.49
N GLU A 10 14.93 17.19 -11.71
CA GLU A 10 15.30 16.47 -10.50
C GLU A 10 14.35 16.85 -9.37
N LEU A 11 13.60 15.88 -8.87
CA LEU A 11 12.67 16.04 -7.75
C LEU A 11 13.19 15.31 -6.51
N TYR A 12 12.73 15.74 -5.34
CA TYR A 12 13.06 15.11 -4.06
C TYR A 12 11.86 14.36 -3.51
N CYS A 13 12.06 13.09 -3.15
CA CYS A 13 11.01 12.28 -2.56
C CYS A 13 10.62 12.82 -1.18
N ALA A 14 9.38 13.30 -1.02
CA ALA A 14 8.86 13.80 0.26
C ALA A 14 8.78 12.74 1.37
N ARG A 15 9.09 11.47 1.07
CA ARG A 15 9.06 10.35 2.01
C ARG A 15 10.43 9.88 2.46
N CYS A 16 11.36 9.68 1.52
CA CYS A 16 12.69 9.14 1.82
C CYS A 16 13.84 10.11 1.53
N GLY A 17 13.57 11.30 0.98
CA GLY A 17 14.57 12.32 0.68
C GLY A 17 15.44 12.04 -0.56
N ILE A 18 15.35 10.84 -1.16
CA ILE A 18 16.09 10.50 -2.39
C ILE A 18 15.66 11.42 -3.54
N SER A 19 16.65 11.93 -4.27
CA SER A 19 16.44 12.60 -5.54
C SER A 19 16.08 11.59 -6.63
N PHE A 20 15.20 11.97 -7.54
CA PHE A 20 14.79 11.15 -8.67
C PHE A 20 14.39 12.02 -9.85
N LEU A 21 14.49 11.47 -11.06
CA LEU A 21 14.17 12.19 -12.29
C LEU A 21 12.68 12.10 -12.60
N TRP A 22 12.07 13.23 -12.95
CA TRP A 22 10.80 13.33 -13.64
C TRP A 22 11.07 13.62 -15.11
N THR A 23 11.00 12.57 -15.94
CA THR A 23 11.52 12.64 -17.31
C THR A 23 10.63 13.47 -18.22
N GLN A 24 11.20 14.04 -19.28
CA GLN A 24 10.42 14.76 -20.30
C GLN A 24 9.29 13.89 -20.90
N GLU A 25 9.49 12.58 -21.01
CA GLU A 25 8.48 11.65 -21.50
C GLU A 25 7.27 11.55 -20.55
N GLU A 26 7.53 11.56 -19.23
CA GLU A 26 6.48 11.60 -18.22
C GLU A 26 5.77 12.96 -18.23
N GLN A 27 6.51 14.06 -18.36
CA GLN A 27 5.96 15.43 -18.39
C GLN A 27 5.04 15.69 -19.59
N LYS A 28 5.26 15.01 -20.72
CA LYS A 28 4.45 15.16 -21.95
C LYS A 28 3.09 14.45 -21.88
N GLN A 29 2.79 13.70 -20.82
CA GLN A 29 1.49 13.02 -20.68
C GLN A 29 0.39 14.05 -20.33
N PRO A 30 -0.83 13.90 -20.87
CA PRO A 30 -1.89 14.92 -20.75
C PRO A 30 -2.33 15.20 -19.31
N ASP A 31 -2.16 14.22 -18.41
CA ASP A 31 -2.49 14.33 -16.98
C ASP A 31 -1.23 14.31 -16.09
N ALA A 32 -0.06 14.62 -16.67
CA ALA A 32 1.21 14.58 -15.95
C ALA A 32 1.24 15.64 -14.85
N THR A 33 1.32 15.19 -13.59
CA THR A 33 1.64 16.05 -12.45
C THR A 33 2.94 15.56 -11.83
N ALA A 34 3.81 16.51 -11.44
CA ALA A 34 5.08 16.20 -10.78
C ALA A 34 4.85 15.25 -9.58
N PRO A 35 5.44 14.05 -9.58
CA PRO A 35 5.24 13.08 -8.51
C PRO A 35 5.88 13.56 -7.20
N ARG A 36 5.17 13.40 -6.07
CA ARG A 36 5.72 13.70 -4.73
C ARG A 36 6.66 12.63 -4.18
N TYR A 37 6.65 11.43 -4.75
CA TYR A 37 7.39 10.27 -4.26
C TYR A 37 8.18 9.61 -5.38
N CYS A 38 9.41 9.19 -5.07
CA CYS A 38 10.24 8.47 -6.02
C CYS A 38 9.60 7.14 -6.45
N PRO A 39 9.99 6.56 -7.61
CA PRO A 39 9.46 5.29 -8.10
C PRO A 39 9.51 4.17 -7.05
N GLY A 40 10.60 4.08 -6.29
CA GLY A 40 10.77 3.11 -5.20
C GLY A 40 9.70 3.27 -4.12
N CYS A 41 9.49 4.48 -3.60
CA CYS A 41 8.46 4.72 -2.59
C CYS A 41 7.04 4.52 -3.12
N ARG A 42 6.77 4.89 -4.38
CA ARG A 42 5.46 4.64 -5.02
C ARG A 42 5.15 3.15 -5.15
N HIS A 43 6.17 2.33 -5.42
CA HIS A 43 6.01 0.90 -5.63
C HIS A 43 5.97 0.10 -4.31
N LEU A 44 6.90 0.40 -3.41
CA LEU A 44 7.12 -0.38 -2.19
C LEU A 44 6.13 -0.05 -1.08
N MET A 45 5.60 1.17 -1.07
CA MET A 45 4.77 1.64 0.03
C MET A 45 3.28 1.68 -0.35
N PRO A 46 2.38 1.54 0.65
CA PRO A 46 0.96 1.74 0.40
C PRO A 46 0.64 3.17 -0.06
N PRO A 47 -0.47 3.34 -0.80
CA PRO A 47 -1.04 4.65 -1.12
C PRO A 47 -1.28 5.51 0.13
N LEU A 48 -1.36 6.83 -0.05
CA LEU A 48 -1.71 7.76 1.03
C LEU A 48 -2.99 7.32 1.76
N GLY A 49 -2.95 7.34 3.09
CA GLY A 49 -4.06 6.92 3.94
C GLY A 49 -4.25 5.41 4.08
N ARG A 50 -3.42 4.59 3.41
CA ARG A 50 -3.42 3.12 3.53
C ARG A 50 -2.14 2.64 4.21
N GLU A 51 -2.25 1.50 4.87
CA GLU A 51 -1.17 0.78 5.52
C GLU A 51 -1.05 -0.63 4.92
N ARG A 52 0.13 -1.23 5.04
CA ARG A 52 0.39 -2.64 4.69
C ARG A 52 0.78 -3.41 5.94
N GLY A 53 0.41 -4.68 5.96
CA GLY A 53 0.74 -5.58 7.05
C GLY A 53 0.63 -7.04 6.64
N LEU A 54 1.02 -7.92 7.55
CA LEU A 54 0.86 -9.37 7.39
C LEU A 54 -0.26 -9.85 8.29
N VAL A 55 -1.11 -10.72 7.78
CA VAL A 55 -2.13 -11.38 8.60
C VAL A 55 -1.41 -12.29 9.60
N LYS A 56 -1.55 -12.02 10.89
CA LYS A 56 -0.98 -12.88 11.94
C LYS A 56 -1.77 -14.18 12.04
N TRP A 57 -3.08 -14.04 12.13
CA TRP A 57 -4.02 -15.15 12.15
C TRP A 57 -5.42 -14.68 11.79
N PHE A 58 -6.25 -15.60 11.30
CA PHE A 58 -7.66 -15.33 11.01
C PHE A 58 -8.51 -16.56 11.36
N ASN A 59 -9.53 -16.37 12.19
CA ASN A 59 -10.48 -17.42 12.53
C ASN A 59 -11.63 -17.44 11.52
N ARG A 60 -11.63 -18.43 10.64
CA ARG A 60 -12.65 -18.59 9.59
C ARG A 60 -14.06 -18.88 10.13
N ARG A 61 -14.20 -19.45 11.33
CA ARG A 61 -15.52 -19.69 11.94
C ARG A 61 -16.07 -18.41 12.56
N LYS A 62 -15.23 -17.69 13.32
CA LYS A 62 -15.63 -16.46 14.01
C LYS A 62 -15.53 -15.19 13.12
N GLN A 63 -14.96 -15.30 11.93
CA GLN A 63 -14.88 -14.23 10.92
C GLN A 63 -14.06 -12.99 11.35
N TYR A 64 -13.04 -13.18 12.20
CA TYR A 64 -12.13 -12.11 12.60
C TYR A 64 -10.68 -12.58 12.79
N GLY A 65 -9.76 -11.64 12.84
CA GLY A 65 -8.33 -11.88 13.03
C GLY A 65 -7.55 -10.61 13.37
N PHE A 66 -6.23 -10.70 13.25
CA PHE A 66 -5.31 -9.59 13.49
C PHE A 66 -4.23 -9.50 12.42
N ILE A 67 -3.82 -8.26 12.13
CA ILE A 67 -2.76 -7.93 11.17
C ILE A 67 -1.60 -7.28 11.94
N VAL A 68 -0.38 -7.75 11.69
CA VAL A 68 0.85 -7.13 12.19
C VAL A 68 1.30 -6.03 11.24
N ARG A 69 1.80 -4.93 11.83
CA ARG A 69 2.23 -3.72 11.14
C ARG A 69 3.66 -3.37 11.54
N ALA A 70 4.41 -2.75 10.64
CA ALA A 70 5.78 -2.36 10.92
C ALA A 70 5.84 -1.29 12.01
N GLY A 71 6.42 -1.63 13.17
CA GLY A 71 6.65 -0.69 14.28
C GLY A 71 5.37 -0.20 14.97
N GLN A 72 4.23 -0.87 14.78
CA GLN A 72 2.94 -0.48 15.34
C GLN A 72 2.20 -1.67 16.00
N PRO A 73 1.26 -1.40 16.93
CA PRO A 73 0.43 -2.45 17.50
C PRO A 73 -0.38 -3.21 16.45
N GLU A 74 -0.67 -4.48 16.75
CA GLU A 74 -1.55 -5.32 15.95
C GLU A 74 -2.92 -4.67 15.78
N ILE A 75 -3.49 -4.80 14.59
CA ILE A 75 -4.78 -4.18 14.27
C ILE A 75 -5.83 -5.26 14.01
N TYR A 76 -7.01 -5.05 14.59
CA TYR A 76 -8.15 -5.95 14.43
C TYR A 76 -8.69 -5.91 13.00
N VAL A 77 -9.04 -7.07 12.45
CA VAL A 77 -9.72 -7.19 11.17
C VAL A 77 -10.96 -8.08 11.28
N HIS A 78 -12.09 -7.60 10.79
CA HIS A 78 -13.31 -8.38 10.62
C HIS A 78 -13.51 -8.76 9.15
N ARG A 79 -14.21 -9.87 8.89
CA ARG A 79 -14.54 -10.32 7.53
C ARG A 79 -15.18 -9.24 6.66
N SER A 80 -16.05 -8.42 7.25
CA SER A 80 -16.77 -7.36 6.51
C SER A 80 -15.84 -6.29 5.96
N ALA A 81 -14.64 -6.13 6.54
CA ALA A 81 -13.63 -5.22 6.03
C ALA A 81 -12.83 -5.82 4.86
N VAL A 82 -12.83 -7.15 4.70
CA VAL A 82 -12.06 -7.86 3.66
C VAL A 82 -12.81 -7.83 2.34
N GLN A 83 -12.19 -7.21 1.34
CA GLN A 83 -12.71 -7.15 -0.02
C GLN A 83 -12.62 -8.52 -0.72
N GLY A 84 -13.65 -8.84 -1.50
CA GLY A 84 -13.73 -10.09 -2.25
C GLY A 84 -14.21 -11.31 -1.42
N LYS A 85 -14.10 -12.50 -2.04
CA LYS A 85 -14.58 -13.77 -1.46
C LYS A 85 -13.52 -14.53 -0.67
N ARG A 86 -12.23 -14.32 -0.97
CA ARG A 86 -11.10 -15.01 -0.34
C ARG A 86 -10.94 -14.57 1.11
N LEU A 87 -10.82 -15.53 2.02
CA LEU A 87 -10.50 -15.26 3.43
C LEU A 87 -8.99 -15.08 3.62
N PRO A 88 -8.56 -14.23 4.56
CA PRO A 88 -7.14 -14.06 4.86
C PRO A 88 -6.54 -15.33 5.49
N HIS A 89 -5.29 -15.63 5.13
CA HIS A 89 -4.49 -16.71 5.72
C HIS A 89 -3.29 -16.12 6.47
N PRO A 90 -2.76 -16.81 7.50
CA PRO A 90 -1.52 -16.39 8.16
C PRO A 90 -0.39 -16.14 7.15
N GLY A 91 0.25 -14.97 7.26
CA GLY A 91 1.33 -14.52 6.39
C GLY A 91 0.88 -13.93 5.05
N ASP A 92 -0.42 -13.79 4.78
CA ASP A 92 -0.89 -13.02 3.63
C ASP A 92 -0.51 -11.54 3.79
N LEU A 93 0.01 -10.95 2.71
CA LEU A 93 0.22 -9.51 2.63
C LEU A 93 -1.09 -8.80 2.30
N VAL A 94 -1.45 -7.83 3.14
CA VAL A 94 -2.67 -7.06 3.03
C VAL A 94 -2.40 -5.57 3.03
N GLU A 95 -3.28 -4.83 2.36
CA GLU A 95 -3.33 -3.37 2.36
C GLU A 95 -4.70 -2.90 2.85
N PHE A 96 -4.74 -1.92 3.74
CA PHE A 96 -5.98 -1.51 4.43
C PHE A 96 -5.92 -0.06 4.88
N THR A 97 -7.07 0.54 5.18
CA THR A 97 -7.19 1.82 5.89
C THR A 97 -7.33 1.57 7.39
N VAL A 98 -6.94 2.54 8.22
CA VAL A 98 -7.05 2.45 9.68
C VAL A 98 -8.16 3.37 10.17
N GLN A 99 -9.14 2.79 10.84
CA GLN A 99 -10.19 3.54 11.53
C GLN A 99 -10.01 3.41 13.04
N LYS A 100 -9.99 4.55 13.74
CA LYS A 100 -10.04 4.59 15.21
C LYS A 100 -11.49 4.43 15.66
N GLU A 101 -11.73 3.48 16.55
CA GLU A 101 -13.03 3.23 17.18
C GLU A 101 -12.82 3.14 18.69
N GLY A 102 -13.79 3.50 19.53
CA GLY A 102 -13.55 3.80 20.96
C GLY A 102 -12.68 2.80 21.75
N ARG A 103 -12.73 1.50 21.43
CA ARG A 103 -11.93 0.45 22.08
C ARG A 103 -10.61 0.10 21.39
N GLY A 104 -10.23 0.74 20.28
CA GLY A 104 -8.98 0.47 19.56
C GLY A 104 -9.01 0.83 18.07
N ALA A 105 -7.94 0.51 17.36
CA ALA A 105 -7.88 0.66 15.91
C ALA A 105 -8.39 -0.61 15.22
N ARG A 106 -9.11 -0.44 14.10
CA ARG A 106 -9.52 -1.54 13.21
C ARG A 106 -9.09 -1.28 11.77
N ALA A 107 -8.78 -2.36 11.07
CA ALA A 107 -8.50 -2.33 9.64
C ALA A 107 -9.81 -2.31 8.86
N THR A 108 -9.91 -1.38 7.91
CA THR A 108 -11.04 -1.21 6.99
C THR A 108 -10.56 -1.32 5.55
N GLU A 109 -11.47 -1.60 4.62
CA GLU A 109 -11.18 -1.71 3.18
C GLU A 109 -9.95 -2.59 2.86
N VAL A 110 -9.88 -3.74 3.50
CA VAL A 110 -8.74 -4.65 3.46
C VAL A 110 -8.69 -5.36 2.11
N ARG A 111 -7.58 -5.20 1.40
CA ARG A 111 -7.26 -5.85 0.12
C ARG A 111 -6.09 -6.81 0.30
N LEU A 112 -6.20 -8.01 -0.26
CA LEU A 112 -5.12 -8.99 -0.30
C LEU A 112 -4.23 -8.67 -1.51
N LEU A 113 -2.94 -8.39 -1.28
CA LEU A 113 -2.03 -7.88 -2.32
C LEU A 113 -1.35 -8.97 -3.16
N ALA A 114 -1.20 -10.17 -2.63
CA ALA A 114 -0.72 -11.31 -3.42
C ALA A 114 -1.19 -12.63 -2.79
N PRO A 115 -1.60 -13.62 -3.60
CA PRO A 115 -1.57 -15.00 -3.14
C PRO A 115 -0.09 -15.38 -2.94
N LYS A 116 0.25 -16.01 -1.81
CA LYS A 116 1.47 -16.82 -1.79
C LYS A 116 1.37 -17.82 -2.94
N ASN A 117 2.36 -17.86 -3.81
CA ASN A 117 2.49 -18.93 -4.79
C ASN A 117 2.78 -20.21 -3.99
N GLN A 118 1.74 -20.94 -3.59
CA GLN A 118 1.86 -22.16 -2.77
C GLN A 118 2.24 -23.39 -3.62
N HIS A 119 3.11 -23.20 -4.62
CA HIS A 119 3.68 -24.29 -5.42
C HIS A 119 5.17 -24.02 -5.67
N SER A 120 5.98 -24.43 -4.71
CA SER A 120 7.31 -24.98 -4.97
C SER A 120 7.43 -26.29 -4.18
N SER A 121 6.68 -27.30 -4.59
CA SER A 121 6.91 -28.69 -4.21
C SER A 121 6.35 -29.61 -5.30
N SER A 122 7.28 -30.38 -5.86
CA SER A 122 7.17 -31.51 -6.79
C SER A 122 6.96 -31.20 -8.27
#